data_AF-A0A536UTB8-F1
#
_entry.id   AF-A0A536UTB8-F1
#
_cell.length_a   1.000
_cell.length_b   1.000
_cell.length_c   1.000
_cell.angle_alpha   90.00
_cell.angle_beta   90.00
_cell.angle_gamma   90.00
#
_symmetry.space_group_name_H-M   'P 1'
#
loop_
_entity.id
_entity.type
_entity.pdbx_description
1 polymer ?
#
loop_
_entity_poly.entity_id
_entity_poly.type
_entity_poly.pdbx_seq_one_letter_code
_entity_poly.pdbx_strand_id
1 'polypeptide(L)'
;MRAPKFGDHFYAPVSVGEGRPAIFVVDTGAGRTTLSEEFLAASKADYKVTIPAVTMLTADGRHVPARGVTVASLKVGPFELKQAPVVVCKGCVLLLGQSALSKFDLKSAKTQGVEFLTLSPRGM
;
A
#
# COMPACT_ATOMS: atom_id res chain seq x y z
N MET A 1 -7.15 12.98 -0.75
CA MET A 1 -7.74 12.22 -1.88
C MET A 1 -8.92 11.39 -1.39
N ARG A 2 -9.80 10.92 -2.28
CA ARG A 2 -10.92 10.02 -1.95
C ARG A 2 -10.69 8.64 -2.58
N ALA A 3 -10.70 7.60 -1.77
CA ALA A 3 -10.68 6.20 -2.17
C ALA A 3 -12.14 5.69 -2.19
N PRO A 4 -12.70 5.33 -3.35
CA PRO A 4 -14.05 4.77 -3.40
C PRO A 4 -14.08 3.36 -2.83
N LYS A 5 -15.23 2.99 -2.25
CA LYS A 5 -15.55 1.62 -1.89
C LYS A 5 -16.10 0.88 -3.11
N PHE A 6 -15.60 -0.33 -3.34
CA PHE A 6 -16.16 -1.28 -4.30
C PHE A 6 -16.25 -2.66 -3.63
N GLY A 7 -17.45 -3.26 -3.63
CA GLY A 7 -17.72 -4.39 -2.73
C GLY A 7 -17.46 -4.00 -1.27
N ASP A 8 -16.64 -4.78 -0.58
CA ASP A 8 -16.33 -4.59 0.84
C ASP A 8 -15.05 -3.79 1.12
N HIS A 9 -14.35 -3.34 0.08
CA HIS A 9 -13.04 -2.71 0.23
C HIS A 9 -12.96 -1.31 -0.37
N PHE A 10 -12.09 -0.48 0.20
CA PHE A 10 -11.70 0.80 -0.39
C PHE A 10 -10.47 0.62 -1.25
N TYR A 11 -10.35 1.43 -2.31
CA TYR A 11 -9.26 1.31 -3.27
C TYR A 11 -8.56 2.63 -3.51
N ALA A 12 -7.23 2.62 -3.50
CA ALA A 12 -6.40 3.78 -3.76
C ALA A 12 -5.42 3.52 -4.92
N PRO A 13 -5.26 4.47 -5.86
CA PRO A 13 -4.17 4.41 -6.83
C PRO A 13 -2.84 4.66 -6.12
N VAL A 14 -1.88 3.77 -6.34
CA VAL A 14 -0.53 3.85 -5.77
C VAL A 14 0.51 3.65 -6.87
N SER A 15 1.48 4.54 -6.95
CA SER A 15 2.69 4.37 -7.76
C SER A 15 3.89 4.11 -6.86
N VAL A 16 4.80 3.26 -7.31
CA VAL A 16 6.08 2.98 -6.63
C VAL A 16 7.20 3.26 -7.62
N GLY A 17 8.16 4.11 -7.25
CA GLY A 17 9.18 4.59 -8.19
C GLY A 17 8.58 5.32 -9.40
N GLU A 18 9.08 4.99 -10.59
CA GLU A 18 8.61 5.54 -11.88
C GLU A 18 7.48 4.72 -12.52
N GLY A 19 7.04 3.65 -11.86
CA GLY A 19 5.99 2.76 -12.35
C GLY A 19 4.64 3.45 -12.53
N ARG A 20 3.85 2.90 -13.47
CA ARG A 20 2.44 3.31 -13.60
C ARG A 20 1.67 3.04 -12.30
N PRO A 21 0.69 3.88 -11.95
CA PRO A 21 -0.16 3.61 -10.80
C PRO A 21 -0.86 2.25 -10.92
N ALA A 22 -0.89 1.49 -9.83
CA ALA A 22 -1.74 0.32 -9.66
C ALA A 22 -2.77 0.57 -8.57
N ILE A 23 -3.85 -0.21 -8.59
CA ILE A 23 -4.92 -0.10 -7.60
C ILE A 23 -4.57 -0.98 -6.40
N PHE A 24 -4.50 -0.35 -5.23
CA PHE A 24 -4.23 -1.03 -3.96
C PHE A 24 -5.52 -1.11 -3.15
N VAL A 25 -5.71 -2.22 -2.46
CA VAL A 25 -6.73 -2.35 -1.42
C VAL A 25 -6.27 -1.54 -0.21
N VAL A 26 -7.11 -0.64 0.29
CA VAL A 26 -6.84 0.03 1.56
C VAL A 26 -7.17 -0.94 2.69
N ASP A 27 -6.13 -1.35 3.42
CA ASP A 27 -6.24 -2.38 4.45
C ASP A 27 -5.68 -1.87 5.76
N THR A 28 -6.57 -1.49 6.68
CA THR A 28 -6.18 -1.03 8.01
C THR A 28 -5.69 -2.15 8.93
N GLY A 29 -6.00 -3.42 8.61
CA GLY A 29 -5.52 -4.60 9.33
C GLY A 29 -4.12 -5.04 8.93
N ALA A 30 -3.67 -4.67 7.73
CA ALA A 30 -2.29 -4.91 7.29
C ALA A 30 -1.30 -3.98 8.01
N GLY A 31 -0.36 -4.56 8.78
CA GLY A 31 0.67 -3.78 9.48
C GLY A 31 1.70 -3.10 8.56
N ARG A 32 1.87 -3.60 7.33
CA ARG A 32 2.76 -3.07 6.30
C ARG A 32 2.04 -3.01 4.96
N THR A 33 2.39 -2.02 4.14
CA THR A 33 2.06 -2.01 2.71
C THR A 33 2.75 -3.19 2.03
N THR A 34 2.01 -3.96 1.24
CA THR A 34 2.50 -5.16 0.56
C THR A 34 2.58 -4.95 -0.95
N LEU A 35 3.68 -5.42 -1.54
CA LEU A 35 3.88 -5.47 -2.98
C LEU A 35 4.08 -6.92 -3.40
N SER A 36 3.68 -7.26 -4.63
CA SER A 36 4.17 -8.49 -5.26
C SER A 36 5.60 -8.28 -5.78
N GLU A 37 6.38 -9.36 -5.91
CA GLU A 37 7.72 -9.30 -6.50
C GLU A 37 7.66 -8.80 -7.96
N GLU A 38 6.67 -9.24 -8.71
CA GLU A 38 6.44 -8.85 -10.10
C GLU A 38 6.12 -7.36 -10.22
N PHE A 39 5.28 -6.84 -9.32
CA PHE A 39 4.94 -5.42 -9.29
C PHE A 39 6.17 -4.57 -8.95
N LEU A 40 6.95 -4.94 -7.93
CA LEU A 40 8.16 -4.19 -7.57
C LEU A 40 9.21 -4.22 -8.70
N ALA A 41 9.36 -5.35 -9.40
CA ALA A 41 10.26 -5.44 -10.55
C ALA A 41 9.81 -4.52 -11.70
N ALA A 42 8.50 -4.50 -12.00
CA ALA A 42 7.92 -3.65 -13.04
C ALA A 42 7.93 -2.15 -12.69
N SER A 43 7.98 -1.81 -11.40
CA SER A 43 7.89 -0.43 -10.93
C SER A 43 9.17 0.39 -11.13
N LYS A 44 10.30 -0.27 -11.45
CA LYS A 44 11.64 0.35 -11.58
C LYS A 44 12.01 1.25 -10.41
N ALA A 45 11.57 0.89 -9.21
CA ALA A 45 11.82 1.71 -8.04
C ALA A 45 13.25 1.52 -7.53
N ASP A 46 13.86 2.61 -7.08
CA ASP A 46 15.02 2.53 -6.20
C ASP A 46 14.56 2.03 -4.83
N TYR A 47 15.22 0.98 -4.34
CA TYR A 47 14.89 0.41 -3.04
C TYR A 47 16.09 -0.24 -2.37
N LYS A 48 15.99 -0.38 -1.04
CA LYS A 48 16.96 -1.11 -0.22
C LYS A 48 16.27 -2.27 0.48
N VAL A 49 16.89 -3.44 0.43
CA VAL A 49 16.45 -4.58 1.26
C VAL A 49 16.87 -4.29 2.70
N THR A 50 15.89 -4.24 3.59
CA THR A 50 16.11 -3.98 5.03
C THR A 50 15.98 -5.25 5.86
N ILE A 51 15.17 -6.20 5.41
CA ILE A 51 15.02 -7.53 6.02
C ILE A 51 15.05 -8.56 4.89
N PRO A 52 16.13 -9.34 4.75
CA PRO A 52 16.32 -10.21 3.59
C PRO A 52 15.35 -11.39 3.54
N ALA A 53 14.91 -11.89 4.69
CA ALA A 53 13.93 -12.97 4.80
C ALA A 53 13.08 -12.81 6.05
N VAL A 54 11.76 -12.93 5.90
CA VAL A 54 10.79 -12.97 6.99
C VAL A 54 9.62 -13.87 6.58
N THR A 55 9.03 -14.55 7.54
CA THR A 55 7.75 -15.25 7.33
C THR A 55 6.62 -14.30 7.65
N MET A 56 5.80 -13.96 6.66
CA MET A 56 4.64 -13.08 6.82
C MET A 56 3.36 -13.90 6.95
N LEU A 57 2.52 -13.57 7.94
CA LEU A 57 1.14 -14.03 8.03
C LEU A 57 0.25 -13.15 7.14
N THR A 58 -0.38 -13.75 6.14
CA THR A 58 -1.32 -13.06 5.24
C THR A 58 -2.74 -13.04 5.82
N ALA A 59 -3.59 -12.18 5.26
CA ALA A 59 -4.98 -12.03 5.71
C ALA A 59 -5.82 -13.32 5.61
N ASP A 60 -5.46 -14.23 4.69
CA ASP A 60 -6.07 -15.56 4.53
C ASP A 60 -5.44 -16.65 5.42
N GLY A 61 -4.59 -16.25 6.38
CA GLY A 61 -3.99 -17.15 7.37
C GLY A 61 -2.75 -17.92 6.89
N ARG A 62 -2.30 -17.72 5.65
CA ARG A 62 -1.08 -18.38 5.15
C ARG A 62 0.17 -17.73 5.72
N HIS A 63 1.22 -18.56 5.86
CA HIS A 63 2.56 -18.09 6.16
C HIS A 63 3.38 -18.15 4.88
N VAL A 64 3.87 -17.00 4.42
CA VAL A 64 4.60 -16.89 3.15
C VAL A 64 5.99 -16.30 3.35
N PRO A 65 7.00 -16.75 2.59
CA PRO A 65 8.30 -16.09 2.57
C PRO A 65 8.15 -14.70 1.97
N ALA A 66 8.71 -13.71 2.63
CA ALA A 66 8.70 -12.32 2.21
C ALA A 66 10.02 -11.63 2.56
N ARG A 67 10.19 -10.41 2.05
CA ARG A 67 11.32 -9.54 2.37
C ARG A 67 10.85 -8.14 2.71
N GLY A 68 11.49 -7.54 3.71
CA GLY A 68 11.30 -6.13 4.06
C GLY A 68 12.15 -5.25 3.17
N VAL A 69 11.53 -4.22 2.61
CA VAL A 69 12.18 -3.29 1.68
C VAL A 69 11.78 -1.85 2.04
N THR A 70 12.71 -0.91 1.84
CA THR A 70 12.38 0.52 1.82
C THR A 70 12.48 1.02 0.39
N VAL A 71 11.36 1.48 -0.17
CA VAL A 71 11.32 2.12 -1.49
C VAL A 71 11.57 3.61 -1.35
N ALA A 72 12.32 4.20 -2.29
CA ALA A 72 12.68 5.62 -2.22
C ALA A 72 11.45 6.54 -2.29
N SER A 73 10.46 6.17 -3.12
CA SER A 73 9.22 6.92 -3.32
C SER A 73 8.03 5.98 -3.50
N LEU A 74 6.97 6.24 -2.72
CA LEU A 74 5.66 5.62 -2.84
C LEU A 74 4.59 6.72 -2.87
N LYS A 75 3.87 6.84 -3.99
CA LYS A 75 2.85 7.88 -4.18
C LYS A 75 1.47 7.28 -3.98
N VAL A 76 0.69 7.82 -3.06
CA VAL A 76 -0.72 7.48 -2.82
C VAL A 76 -1.58 8.60 -3.41
N GLY A 77 -2.13 8.37 -4.60
CA GLY A 77 -2.73 9.43 -5.40
C GLY A 77 -1.77 10.62 -5.57
N PRO A 78 -2.15 11.84 -5.13
CA PRO A 78 -1.30 13.02 -5.26
C PRO A 78 -0.21 13.14 -4.18
N PHE A 79 -0.18 12.26 -3.18
CA PHE A 79 0.69 12.39 -2.02
C PHE A 79 1.91 11.48 -2.11
N GLU A 80 3.11 12.03 -1.91
CA GLU A 80 4.35 11.27 -1.97
C GLU A 80 4.89 10.94 -0.56
N LEU A 81 5.14 9.66 -0.33
CA LEU A 81 5.82 9.14 0.85
C LEU A 81 7.25 8.76 0.47
N LYS A 82 8.23 9.47 1.03
CA LYS A 82 9.65 9.17 0.83
C LYS A 82 10.12 8.10 1.81
N GLN A 83 11.05 7.25 1.36
CA GLN A 83 11.64 6.18 2.18
C GLN A 83 10.56 5.29 2.82
N ALA A 84 9.59 4.84 2.02
CA ALA A 84 8.44 4.11 2.50
C ALA A 84 8.80 2.63 2.77
N PRO A 85 8.59 2.12 3.99
CA PRO A 85 8.79 0.71 4.28
C PRO A 85 7.61 -0.13 3.77
N VAL A 86 7.94 -1.18 3.01
CA VAL A 86 7.02 -2.14 2.40
C VAL A 86 7.50 -3.57 2.66
N VAL A 87 6.59 -4.52 2.49
CA VAL A 87 6.90 -5.96 2.45
C VAL A 87 6.63 -6.48 1.05
N VAL A 88 7.50 -7.34 0.56
CA VAL A 88 7.42 -7.90 -0.80
C VAL A 88 7.36 -9.41 -0.69
N CYS A 89 6.40 -10.04 -1.36
CA CYS A 89 6.34 -11.50 -1.47
C CYS A 89 5.82 -11.94 -2.84
N LYS A 90 6.12 -13.18 -3.23
CA LYS A 90 5.61 -13.75 -4.48
C LYS A 90 4.09 -13.87 -4.44
N GLY A 91 3.40 -13.29 -5.42
CA GLY A 91 1.94 -13.33 -5.52
C GLY A 91 1.19 -12.59 -4.39
N CYS A 92 1.86 -11.72 -3.63
CA CYS A 92 1.21 -10.87 -2.66
C CYS A 92 0.15 -9.97 -3.31
N VAL A 93 -1.00 -9.83 -2.67
CA VAL A 93 -1.99 -8.79 -3.01
C VAL A 93 -1.37 -7.41 -2.73
N LEU A 94 -1.71 -6.42 -3.55
CA LEU A 94 -1.30 -5.03 -3.35
C LEU A 94 -2.18 -4.39 -2.28
N LEU A 95 -1.64 -4.30 -1.05
CA LEU A 95 -2.33 -3.70 0.09
C LEU A 95 -1.64 -2.40 0.47
N LEU A 96 -2.43 -1.35 0.68
CA LEU A 96 -1.99 -0.12 1.33
C LEU A 96 -2.23 -0.28 2.83
N GLY A 97 -1.17 -0.65 3.55
CA GLY A 97 -1.22 -0.97 4.98
C GLY A 97 -0.79 0.18 5.89
N GLN A 98 -0.75 -0.08 7.19
CA GLN A 98 -0.46 0.91 8.24
C GLN A 98 0.90 1.62 8.10
N SER A 99 1.90 0.99 7.47
CA SER A 99 3.18 1.67 7.20
C SER A 99 3.04 2.91 6.32
N ALA A 100 2.03 2.95 5.44
CA ALA A 100 1.66 4.14 4.68
C ALA A 100 0.45 4.86 5.31
N LEU A 101 -0.60 4.14 5.72
CA LEU A 101 -1.86 4.72 6.21
C LEU A 101 -1.67 5.57 7.48
N SER A 102 -0.69 5.24 8.33
CA SER A 102 -0.38 6.05 9.53
C SER A 102 0.01 7.49 9.23
N LYS A 103 0.39 7.80 7.97
CA LYS A 103 0.70 9.15 7.47
C LYS A 103 -0.54 9.94 7.03
N PHE A 104 -1.73 9.35 7.12
CA PHE A 104 -2.98 9.98 6.72
C PHE A 104 -4.00 9.98 7.86
N ASP A 105 -4.80 11.03 7.91
CA ASP A 105 -6.10 11.02 8.55
C ASP A 105 -7.11 10.38 7.61
N LEU A 106 -7.87 9.44 8.18
CA LEU A 106 -8.87 8.65 7.48
C LEU A 106 -10.27 9.10 7.91
N LYS A 107 -11.13 9.49 6.96
CA LYS A 107 -12.52 9.84 7.23
C LYS A 107 -13.44 9.14 6.23
N SER A 108 -14.35 8.30 6.72
CA SER A 108 -15.40 7.71 5.87
C SER A 108 -16.54 8.70 5.66
N ALA A 109 -17.11 8.69 4.47
CA ALA A 109 -18.29 9.46 4.12
C ALA A 109 -19.09 8.73 3.03
N LYS A 110 -20.40 8.94 2.99
CA LYS A 110 -21.27 8.43 1.92
C LYS A 110 -21.81 9.61 1.11
N THR A 111 -21.73 9.53 -0.21
CA THR A 111 -22.24 10.57 -1.12
C THR A 111 -22.91 9.89 -2.31
N GLN A 112 -24.16 10.24 -2.60
CA GLN A 112 -24.93 9.68 -3.73
C GLN A 112 -24.90 8.14 -3.79
N GLY A 113 -24.98 7.47 -2.62
CA GLY A 113 -24.97 6.01 -2.54
C GLY A 113 -23.60 5.36 -2.52
N VAL A 114 -22.53 6.07 -2.89
CA VAL A 114 -21.15 5.57 -2.86
C VAL A 114 -20.47 5.92 -1.55
N GLU A 115 -19.83 4.94 -0.91
CA GLU A 115 -19.00 5.15 0.26
C GLU A 115 -17.56 5.48 -0.16
N PHE A 116 -16.96 6.47 0.49
CA PHE A 116 -15.59 6.91 0.23
C PHE A 116 -14.80 6.96 1.53
N LEU A 117 -13.54 6.57 1.46
CA LEU A 117 -12.55 6.85 2.47
C LEU A 117 -11.71 8.04 2.00
N THR A 118 -11.77 9.14 2.73
CA THR A 118 -10.92 10.30 2.49
C THR A 118 -9.58 10.08 3.19
N LEU A 119 -8.50 10.11 2.43
CA LEU A 119 -7.12 10.09 2.92
C LEU A 119 -6.58 11.52 2.84
N SER A 120 -6.32 12.12 3.99
CA SER A 120 -5.70 13.45 4.10
C SER A 120 -4.35 13.33 4.79
N PRO A 121 -3.26 13.88 4.23
CA PRO A 121 -1.92 13.74 4.80
C PRO A 121 -1.85 14.40 6.19
N ARG A 122 -1.17 13.74 7.14
CA ARG A 122 -0.88 14.29 8.46
C ARG A 122 0.41 15.09 8.44
N GLY A 123 0.37 16.31 8.98
CA GLY A 123 1.57 17.09 9.28
C GLY A 123 2.40 17.46 8.05
N MET A 124 1.74 17.75 6.92
CA MET A 124 2.35 18.48 5.80
C MET A 124 2.05 19.97 5.91
#